data_AF-A0A4Q3TNE9-F1
#
_entry.id   AF-A0A4Q3TNE9-F1
#
_cell.length_a   1.000
_cell.length_b   1.000
_cell.length_c   1.000
_cell.angle_alpha   90.00
_cell.angle_beta   90.00
_cell.angle_gamma   90.00
#
_symmetry.space_group_name_H-M   'P 1'
#
loop_
_entity.id
_entity.type
_entity.pdbx_description
1 polymer ?
#
loop_
_entity_poly.entity_id
_entity_poly.type
_entity_poly.pdbx_seq_one_letter_code
_entity_poly.pdbx_strand_id
1 'polypeptide(L)'
;MPSIPKKMVYRRLPTIGASIGYLLLLAAVFLLFLGRSIEALRPAFILDVAPDFYTHVSNFSISCMLCMAIGYQWLMAGTTMRPVAWLAAAIVAANFIYEYFIPFINTPDPLDAIYGLVGTLLGISVLWAIDRHGLVPNPKLQG
;
A
#
# COMPACT_ATOMS: atom_id res chain seq x y z
N MET A 1 -9.75 -37.29 -13.30
CA MET A 1 -9.24 -37.04 -11.93
C MET A 1 -9.09 -35.54 -11.74
N PRO A 2 -9.82 -34.90 -10.81
CA PRO A 2 -9.61 -33.49 -10.53
C PRO A 2 -8.25 -33.31 -9.84
N SER A 3 -7.36 -32.52 -10.44
CA SER A 3 -6.08 -32.15 -9.84
C SER A 3 -6.35 -31.36 -8.56
N ILE A 4 -5.92 -31.87 -7.42
CA ILE A 4 -5.96 -31.14 -6.14
C ILE A 4 -5.24 -29.80 -6.36
N PRO A 5 -5.88 -28.64 -6.11
CA PRO A 5 -5.21 -27.36 -6.29
C PRO A 5 -3.97 -27.35 -5.40
N LYS A 6 -2.80 -27.15 -6.02
CA LYS A 6 -1.52 -27.05 -5.34
C LYS A 6 -1.65 -25.94 -4.30
N LYS A 7 -1.80 -26.33 -3.02
CA LYS A 7 -1.99 -25.41 -1.91
C LYS A 7 -0.88 -24.35 -1.99
N MET A 8 -1.24 -23.07 -2.14
CA MET A 8 -0.23 -22.02 -2.15
C MET A 8 0.43 -22.01 -0.76
N VAL A 9 1.66 -22.50 -0.70
CA VAL A 9 2.47 -22.45 0.52
C VAL A 9 3.38 -21.24 0.39
N TYR A 10 3.19 -20.25 1.27
CA TYR A 10 4.09 -19.10 1.35
C TYR A 10 5.51 -19.56 1.67
N ARG A 11 6.50 -19.01 0.95
CA ARG A 11 7.92 -19.34 1.14
C ARG A 11 8.50 -18.66 2.37
N ARG A 12 7.98 -17.50 2.72
CA ARG A 12 8.38 -16.71 3.88
C ARG A 12 7.15 -16.38 4.71
N LEU A 13 7.33 -16.37 6.02
CA LEU A 13 6.29 -16.05 6.98
C LEU A 13 6.66 -14.74 7.69
N PRO A 14 5.69 -13.84 7.90
CA PRO A 14 5.91 -12.66 8.71
C PRO A 14 6.02 -13.03 10.18
N THR A 15 6.91 -12.34 10.88
CA THR A 15 6.92 -12.32 12.33
C THR A 15 5.63 -11.69 12.85
N ILE A 16 5.31 -11.95 14.12
CA ILE A 16 4.13 -11.35 14.77
C ILE A 16 4.23 -9.82 14.75
N GLY A 17 5.42 -9.27 15.06
CA GLY A 17 5.66 -7.83 15.02
C GLY A 17 5.45 -7.22 13.63
N ALA A 18 5.96 -7.87 12.57
CA ALA A 18 5.74 -7.42 11.20
C ALA A 18 4.26 -7.48 10.79
N SER A 19 3.54 -8.52 11.21
CA SER A 19 2.11 -8.67 10.94
C SER A 19 1.29 -7.59 11.65
N ILE A 20 1.58 -7.31 12.93
CA ILE A 20 0.93 -6.25 13.70
C ILE A 20 1.21 -4.89 13.07
N GLY A 21 2.48 -4.58 12.76
CA GLY A 21 2.86 -3.31 12.13
C GLY A 21 2.18 -3.11 10.78
N TYR A 22 2.13 -4.14 9.94
CA TYR A 22 1.40 -4.12 8.67
C TYR A 22 -0.09 -3.83 8.87
N LEU A 23 -0.75 -4.56 9.79
CA LEU A 23 -2.19 -4.41 10.03
C LEU A 23 -2.54 -3.06 10.65
N LEU A 24 -1.73 -2.54 11.57
CA LEU A 24 -1.93 -1.22 12.17
C LEU A 24 -1.81 -0.12 11.12
N LEU A 25 -0.79 -0.17 10.26
CA LEU A 25 -0.66 0.80 9.20
C LEU A 25 -1.81 0.68 8.19
N LEU A 26 -2.17 -0.55 7.79
CA LEU A 26 -3.29 -0.76 6.88
C LEU A 26 -4.60 -0.21 7.45
N ALA A 27 -4.88 -0.46 8.74
CA ALA A 27 -6.04 0.07 9.43
C ALA A 27 -6.01 1.59 9.52
N ALA A 28 -4.86 2.19 9.85
CA ALA A 28 -4.71 3.65 9.90
C ALA A 28 -4.98 4.29 8.53
N VAL A 29 -4.37 3.76 7.46
CA VAL A 29 -4.56 4.27 6.09
C VAL A 29 -6.00 4.08 5.62
N PHE A 30 -6.64 2.98 6.02
CA PHE A 30 -8.04 2.73 5.73
C PHE A 30 -8.97 3.69 6.50
N LEU A 31 -8.69 4.00 7.77
CA LEU A 31 -9.43 5.02 8.52
C LEU A 31 -9.27 6.40 7.90
N LEU A 32 -8.07 6.77 7.42
CA LEU A 32 -7.86 8.00 6.66
C LEU A 32 -8.70 8.02 5.38
N PHE A 33 -8.78 6.89 4.66
CA PHE A 33 -9.63 6.77 3.47
C PHE A 33 -11.11 6.97 3.81
N LEU A 34 -11.60 6.33 4.87
CA LEU A 34 -12.99 6.50 5.32
C LEU A 34 -13.29 7.93 5.75
N GLY A 35 -12.32 8.65 6.32
CA GLY A 35 -12.45 10.04 6.69
C GLY A 35 -12.75 10.99 5.52
N ARG A 36 -12.52 10.56 4.27
CA ARG A 36 -13.04 11.28 3.09
C ARG A 36 -14.55 11.43 3.15
N SER A 37 -15.26 10.34 3.45
CA SER A 37 -16.73 10.27 3.43
C SER A 37 -17.37 10.45 4.81
N ILE A 38 -16.61 10.21 5.89
CA ILE A 38 -17.10 10.23 7.26
C ILE A 38 -16.33 11.29 8.05
N GLU A 39 -16.96 12.45 8.27
CA GLU A 39 -16.29 13.60 8.89
C GLU A 39 -15.82 13.33 10.33
N ALA A 40 -16.56 12.49 11.07
CA ALA A 40 -16.19 12.08 12.43
C ALA A 40 -14.85 11.33 12.52
N LEU A 41 -14.34 10.82 11.39
CA LEU A 41 -13.04 10.15 11.31
C LEU A 41 -11.91 11.10 10.90
N ARG A 42 -12.16 12.41 10.77
CA ARG A 42 -11.15 13.43 10.43
C ARG A 42 -10.51 13.97 11.70
N PRO A 43 -9.26 13.61 12.04
CA PRO A 43 -8.60 14.15 13.22
C PRO A 43 -8.35 15.65 13.04
N ALA A 44 -8.73 16.45 14.05
CA ALA A 44 -8.61 17.91 14.00
C ALA A 44 -7.16 18.36 13.73
N PHE A 45 -6.18 17.72 14.36
CA PHE A 45 -4.77 18.08 14.17
C PHE A 45 -4.26 17.94 12.74
N ILE A 46 -4.87 17.07 11.91
CA ILE A 46 -4.52 16.95 10.48
C ILE A 46 -5.07 18.17 9.74
N LEU A 47 -6.31 18.55 10.03
CA LEU A 47 -6.97 19.70 9.40
C LEU A 47 -6.33 21.04 9.79
N ASP A 48 -5.80 21.14 11.01
CA ASP A 48 -5.09 22.33 11.48
C ASP A 48 -3.79 22.59 10.70
N VAL A 49 -3.14 21.53 10.21
CA VAL A 49 -1.88 21.61 9.45
C VAL A 49 -2.13 21.61 7.94
N ALA A 50 -3.13 20.84 7.49
CA ALA A 50 -3.48 20.67 6.10
C ALA A 50 -5.02 20.63 5.95
N PRO A 51 -5.67 21.80 5.84
CA PRO A 51 -7.13 21.91 5.76
C PRO A 51 -7.73 21.09 4.60
N ASP A 52 -7.02 21.05 3.48
CA ASP A 52 -7.43 20.36 2.27
C ASP A 52 -6.96 18.89 2.24
N PHE A 53 -6.40 18.35 3.32
CA PHE A 53 -5.86 16.97 3.31
C PHE A 53 -6.85 15.92 2.81
N TYR A 54 -8.12 16.05 3.18
CA TYR A 54 -9.17 15.08 2.86
C TYR A 54 -9.72 15.16 1.42
N THR A 55 -9.36 16.19 0.64
CA THR A 55 -9.69 16.22 -0.80
C THR A 55 -8.84 15.20 -1.56
N HIS A 56 -7.56 15.07 -1.20
CA HIS A 56 -6.56 14.24 -1.89
C HIS A 56 -6.28 12.89 -1.19
N VAL A 57 -6.80 12.66 0.02
CA VAL A 57 -6.52 11.47 0.85
C VAL A 57 -6.81 10.14 0.13
N SER A 58 -7.75 10.11 -0.82
CA SER A 58 -8.03 8.91 -1.61
C SER A 58 -6.82 8.45 -2.41
N ASN A 59 -6.13 9.36 -3.09
CA ASN A 59 -4.97 9.02 -3.92
C ASN A 59 -3.83 8.49 -3.05
N PHE A 60 -3.60 9.13 -1.90
CA PHE A 60 -2.67 8.64 -0.89
C PHE A 60 -3.04 7.23 -0.39
N SER A 61 -4.26 7.05 0.09
CA SER A 61 -4.67 5.81 0.75
C SER A 61 -4.74 4.63 -0.22
N ILE A 62 -5.32 4.82 -1.42
CA ILE A 62 -5.42 3.75 -2.43
C ILE A 62 -4.02 3.34 -2.90
N SER A 63 -3.15 4.29 -3.19
CA SER A 63 -1.78 4.01 -3.65
C SER A 63 -0.98 3.24 -2.58
N CYS A 64 -1.08 3.67 -1.32
CA CYS A 64 -0.45 2.98 -0.20
C CYS A 64 -1.00 1.56 -0.01
N MET A 65 -2.32 1.41 0.07
CA MET A 65 -2.97 0.11 0.27
C MET A 65 -2.69 -0.85 -0.88
N LEU A 66 -2.71 -0.39 -2.13
CA LEU A 66 -2.43 -1.21 -3.30
C LEU A 66 -0.99 -1.72 -3.30
N CYS A 67 -0.03 -0.83 -3.02
CA CYS A 67 1.37 -1.20 -2.89
C CYS A 67 1.57 -2.23 -1.77
N MET A 68 1.04 -1.95 -0.58
CA MET A 68 1.12 -2.82 0.59
C MET A 68 0.47 -4.18 0.35
N ALA A 69 -0.76 -4.22 -0.15
CA ALA A 69 -1.52 -5.45 -0.32
C ALA A 69 -0.85 -6.41 -1.30
N ILE A 70 -0.46 -5.92 -2.49
CA ILE A 70 0.18 -6.77 -3.51
C ILE A 70 1.62 -7.11 -3.10
N GLY A 71 2.38 -6.11 -2.67
CA GLY A 71 3.79 -6.28 -2.31
C GLY A 71 3.99 -7.22 -1.14
N TYR A 72 3.15 -7.13 -0.10
CA TYR A 72 3.23 -8.03 1.05
C TYR A 72 2.99 -9.50 0.67
N GLN A 73 2.00 -9.75 -0.18
CA GLN A 73 1.72 -11.10 -0.70
C GLN A 73 2.88 -11.64 -1.53
N TRP A 74 3.47 -10.81 -2.39
CA TRP A 74 4.64 -11.19 -3.18
C TRP A 74 5.86 -11.52 -2.33
N LEU A 75 6.15 -10.72 -1.30
CA LEU A 75 7.27 -10.99 -0.41
C LEU A 75 7.08 -12.29 0.38
N MET A 76 5.87 -12.57 0.87
CA MET A 76 5.55 -13.87 1.50
C MET A 76 5.64 -15.04 0.52
N ALA A 77 5.28 -14.84 -0.75
CA ALA A 77 5.48 -15.82 -1.82
C ALA A 77 6.97 -16.06 -2.18
N GLY A 78 7.89 -15.25 -1.64
CA GLY A 78 9.33 -15.36 -1.83
C GLY A 78 9.87 -14.52 -2.99
N THR A 79 9.09 -13.58 -3.51
CA THR A 79 9.55 -12.58 -4.48
C THR A 79 10.51 -11.60 -3.81
N THR A 80 11.49 -11.08 -4.56
CA THR A 80 12.41 -10.05 -4.07
C THR A 80 11.76 -8.66 -4.06
N MET A 81 12.41 -7.68 -3.45
CA MET A 81 11.94 -6.28 -3.49
C MET A 81 11.94 -5.66 -4.90
N ARG A 82 12.64 -6.23 -5.89
CA ARG A 82 12.74 -5.63 -7.23
C ARG A 82 11.39 -5.57 -7.96
N PRO A 83 10.59 -6.66 -8.05
CA PRO A 83 9.23 -6.58 -8.55
C PRO A 83 8.32 -5.63 -7.75
N VAL A 84 8.47 -5.56 -6.43
CA VAL A 84 7.72 -4.63 -5.57
C VAL A 84 8.05 -3.18 -5.93
N ALA A 85 9.32 -2.87 -6.21
CA ALA A 85 9.74 -1.55 -6.68
C ALA A 85 9.15 -1.20 -8.05
N TRP A 86 9.05 -2.18 -8.97
CA TRP A 86 8.38 -1.97 -10.26
C TRP A 86 6.88 -1.71 -10.10
N LEU A 87 6.22 -2.42 -9.19
CA LEU A 87 4.83 -2.14 -8.84
C LEU A 87 4.67 -0.72 -8.31
N ALA A 88 5.52 -0.30 -7.36
CA ALA A 88 5.48 1.06 -6.83
C ALA A 88 5.69 2.11 -7.94
N ALA A 89 6.66 1.91 -8.82
CA ALA A 89 6.89 2.78 -9.97
C ALA A 89 5.66 2.84 -10.90
N ALA A 90 5.00 1.71 -11.14
CA ALA A 90 3.78 1.65 -11.95
C ALA A 90 2.61 2.40 -11.28
N ILE A 91 2.45 2.29 -9.96
CA ILE A 91 1.41 3.02 -9.22
C ILE A 91 1.67 4.53 -9.29
N VAL A 92 2.91 4.98 -9.09
CA VAL A 92 3.29 6.39 -9.24
C VAL A 92 3.01 6.86 -10.66
N ALA A 93 3.46 6.12 -11.67
CA ALA A 93 3.21 6.47 -13.07
C ALA A 93 1.70 6.55 -13.35
N ALA A 94 0.89 5.63 -12.84
CA ALA A 94 -0.56 5.65 -13.00
C ALA A 94 -1.21 6.89 -12.38
N ASN A 95 -0.76 7.33 -11.18
CA ASN A 95 -1.26 8.57 -10.56
C ASN A 95 -0.96 9.80 -11.43
N PHE A 96 0.26 9.92 -11.94
CA PHE A 96 0.62 11.04 -12.84
C PHE A 96 -0.09 10.95 -14.20
N ILE A 97 -0.23 9.75 -14.77
CA ILE A 97 -0.96 9.59 -16.03
C ILE A 97 -2.43 9.97 -15.86
N TYR A 98 -3.06 9.53 -14.77
CA TYR A 98 -4.44 9.86 -14.46
C TYR A 98 -4.63 11.39 -14.39
N GLU A 99 -3.74 12.06 -13.68
CA GLU A 99 -3.84 13.51 -13.44
C GLU A 99 -3.61 14.35 -14.70
N TYR A 100 -2.56 14.03 -15.47
CA TYR A 100 -2.13 14.89 -16.58
C TYR A 100 -2.71 14.50 -17.95
N PHE A 101 -3.18 13.26 -18.12
CA PHE A 101 -3.56 12.73 -19.44
C PHE A 101 -5.02 12.28 -19.53
N ILE A 102 -5.81 12.33 -18.44
CA ILE A 102 -7.25 12.04 -18.47
C ILE A 102 -8.06 13.32 -18.14
N PRO A 103 -7.99 14.37 -18.99
CA PRO A 103 -8.67 15.65 -18.75
C PRO A 103 -10.19 15.57 -18.90
N PHE A 104 -10.73 14.44 -19.36
CA PHE A 104 -12.17 14.26 -19.60
C PHE A 104 -12.99 14.03 -18.33
N ILE A 105 -12.35 13.73 -17.19
CA ILE A 105 -13.03 13.36 -15.93
C ILE A 105 -12.80 14.38 -14.81
N ASN A 106 -11.65 15.07 -14.77
CA ASN A 106 -11.33 16.00 -13.67
C ASN A 106 -10.53 17.23 -14.15
N THR A 107 -10.60 18.32 -13.38
CA THR A 107 -9.69 19.46 -13.56
C THR A 107 -8.31 19.02 -13.05
N PRO A 108 -7.21 19.22 -13.81
CA PRO A 108 -5.90 18.78 -13.36
C PRO A 108 -5.52 19.43 -12.02
N ASP A 109 -5.27 18.60 -11.02
CA ASP A 109 -4.79 18.91 -9.68
C ASP A 109 -3.50 18.12 -9.38
N PRO A 110 -2.32 18.74 -9.57
CA PRO A 110 -1.03 18.12 -9.29
C PRO A 110 -0.89 17.55 -7.87
N LEU A 111 -1.66 18.04 -6.90
CA LEU A 111 -1.61 17.54 -5.52
C LEU A 111 -2.11 16.11 -5.42
N ASP A 112 -3.09 15.70 -6.23
CA ASP A 112 -3.59 14.33 -6.24
C ASP A 112 -2.48 13.31 -6.60
N ALA A 113 -1.68 13.62 -7.63
CA ALA A 113 -0.53 12.81 -8.01
C ALA A 113 0.55 12.77 -6.92
N ILE A 114 0.79 13.90 -6.23
CA ILE A 114 1.75 13.98 -5.12
C ILE A 114 1.28 13.12 -3.94
N TYR A 115 0.00 13.17 -3.58
CA TYR A 115 -0.55 12.33 -2.52
C TYR A 115 -0.41 10.84 -2.86
N GLY A 116 -0.70 10.46 -4.11
CA GLY A 116 -0.46 9.10 -4.62
C GLY A 116 1.00 8.66 -4.52
N LEU A 117 1.94 9.55 -4.85
CA LEU A 117 3.38 9.32 -4.69
C LEU A 117 3.74 9.09 -3.22
N VAL A 118 3.33 9.99 -2.32
CA VAL A 118 3.64 9.89 -0.87
C VAL A 118 3.06 8.60 -0.28
N GLY A 119 1.83 8.23 -0.64
CA GLY A 119 1.22 6.98 -0.22
C GLY A 119 1.99 5.76 -0.70
N THR A 120 2.46 5.77 -1.95
CA THR A 120 3.28 4.69 -2.50
C THR A 120 4.64 4.60 -1.81
N LEU A 121 5.29 5.74 -1.54
CA LEU A 121 6.57 5.80 -0.83
C LEU A 121 6.45 5.24 0.59
N LEU A 122 5.36 5.56 1.30
CA LEU A 122 5.08 4.97 2.61
C LEU A 122 4.93 3.45 2.51
N GLY A 123 4.11 2.97 1.56
CA GLY A 123 3.88 1.55 1.33
C GLY A 123 5.16 0.77 1.04
N ILE A 124 5.98 1.24 0.09
CA ILE A 124 7.23 0.55 -0.26
C ILE A 124 8.26 0.60 0.88
N SER A 125 8.31 1.69 1.65
CA SER A 125 9.23 1.82 2.79
C SER A 125 8.93 0.78 3.87
N VAL A 126 7.64 0.57 4.17
CA VAL A 126 7.23 -0.47 5.12
C VAL A 126 7.48 -1.86 4.58
N LEU A 127 7.19 -2.12 3.31
CA LEU A 127 7.49 -3.42 2.68
C LEU A 127 8.98 -3.72 2.70
N TRP A 128 9.83 -2.72 2.47
CA TRP A 128 11.28 -2.88 2.56
C TRP A 128 11.73 -3.24 3.98
N ALA A 129 11.18 -2.58 5.01
CA ALA A 129 11.46 -2.91 6.40
C ALA A 129 11.00 -4.34 6.75
N ILE A 130 9.82 -4.75 6.29
CA ILE A 130 9.27 -6.10 6.47
C ILE A 130 10.13 -7.14 5.75
N ASP A 131 10.58 -6.87 4.52
CA ASP A 131 11.44 -7.78 3.77
C ASP A 131 12.75 -8.07 4.51
N ARG A 132 13.34 -7.02 5.10
CA ARG A 132 14.67 -7.07 5.72
C ARG A 132 14.65 -7.61 7.15
N HIS A 133 13.62 -7.29 7.92
CA HIS A 133 13.57 -7.57 9.36
C HIS A 133 12.35 -8.38 9.80
N GLY A 134 11.31 -8.41 8.97
CA GLY A 134 9.99 -8.92 9.34
C GLY A 134 9.64 -10.29 8.80
N LEU A 135 10.39 -10.84 7.83
CA LEU A 135 10.06 -12.09 7.13
C LEU A 135 11.12 -13.18 7.38
N VAL A 136 10.68 -14.33 7.87
CA VAL A 136 11.50 -15.53 8.10
C VAL A 136 11.18 -16.64 7.10
N PRO A 137 12.15 -17.51 6.75
CA PRO A 137 11.88 -18.69 5.94
C PRO A 137 10.80 -19.60 6.54
N ASN A 138 9.90 -20.13 5.72
CA ASN A 138 8.84 -21.03 6.21
C ASN A 138 9.46 -22.38 6.64
N PRO A 139 9.31 -22.80 7.92
CA PRO A 139 9.88 -24.05 8.41
C PRO A 139 9.32 -25.29 7.69
N LYS A 140 8.09 -25.23 7.19
CA LYS A 140 7.41 -26.36 6.53
C LYS A 140 7.94 -26.68 5.13
N LEU A 141 8.80 -25.84 4.57
CA LEU A 141 9.41 -26.00 3.24
C LEU A 141 10.92 -26.30 3.32
N GLN A 142 11.46 -26.48 4.53
CA GLN A 142 12.88 -26.71 4.78
C GLN A 142 13.23 -28.18 5.11
N GLY A 143 12.26 -29.09 4.95
CA GLY A 143 12.46 -30.54 4.97
C GLY A 143 12.09 -31.15 3.63
#